data_AF-A0A2T9XS75-F1
#
_entry.id   AF-A0A2T9XS75-F1
#
_cell.length_a   1.000
_cell.length_b   1.000
_cell.length_c   1.000
_cell.angle_alpha   90.00
_cell.angle_beta   90.00
_cell.angle_gamma   90.00
#
_symmetry.space_group_name_H-M   'P 1'
#
loop_
_entity.id
_entity.type
_entity.pdbx_description
1 polymer ?
#
loop_
_entity_poly.entity_id
_entity_poly.type
_entity_poly.pdbx_seq_one_letter_code
_entity_poly.pdbx_strand_id
1 'polypeptide(L)'
;MDRDDLDWAAAAAREVAQEAAELGATARQEIPAFPWVIVGEVDGRAFYVRERSEIYEVVVAPDAAPTGNPWPAETAEGITVAAGVSDDFREGDRQSPARAVRVAVAAVRTWLRQRACEHDQRPDGR
;
A
#
# COMPACT_ATOMS: atom_id res chain seq x y z
N MET A 1 22.47 6.14 12.75
CA MET A 1 22.10 5.22 11.68
C MET A 1 23.39 4.62 11.21
N ASP A 2 23.61 3.37 11.56
CA ASP A 2 24.85 2.66 11.29
C ASP A 2 24.86 2.15 9.86
N ARG A 3 26.03 1.73 9.36
CA ARG A 3 26.18 1.27 7.97
C ARG A 3 25.24 0.12 7.63
N ASP A 4 25.02 -0.77 8.59
CA ASP A 4 24.12 -1.92 8.45
C ASP A 4 22.65 -1.47 8.26
N ASP A 5 22.22 -0.39 8.90
CA ASP A 5 20.87 0.18 8.72
C ASP A 5 20.68 0.75 7.30
N LEU A 6 21.72 1.38 6.74
CA LEU A 6 21.69 1.94 5.40
C LEU A 6 21.68 0.84 4.33
N ASP A 7 22.48 -0.21 4.53
CA ASP A 7 22.54 -1.35 3.62
C ASP A 7 21.20 -2.12 3.63
N TRP A 8 20.56 -2.27 4.80
CA TRP A 8 19.22 -2.83 4.90
C TRP A 8 18.16 -1.97 4.20
N ALA A 9 18.16 -0.66 4.43
CA ALA A 9 17.18 0.24 3.80
C ALA A 9 17.28 0.24 2.26
N ALA A 10 18.51 0.18 1.73
CA ALA A 10 18.73 0.08 0.29
C ALA A 10 18.27 -1.27 -0.29
N ALA A 11 18.53 -2.37 0.42
CA ALA A 11 18.03 -3.69 0.04
C ALA A 11 16.49 -3.73 0.06
N ALA A 12 15.87 -3.20 1.11
CA ALA A 12 14.42 -3.10 1.26
C ALA A 12 13.79 -2.28 0.12
N ALA A 13 14.37 -1.13 -0.23
CA ALA A 13 13.86 -0.31 -1.33
C ALA A 13 13.93 -1.04 -2.69
N ARG A 14 14.97 -1.83 -2.93
CA ARG A 14 15.09 -2.66 -4.14
C ARG A 14 14.06 -3.79 -4.15
N GLU A 15 13.85 -4.44 -3.02
CA GLU A 15 12.84 -5.51 -2.85
C GLU A 15 11.43 -4.98 -3.12
N VAL A 16 11.10 -3.79 -2.60
CA VAL A 16 9.81 -3.11 -2.87
C VAL A 16 9.60 -2.86 -4.37
N ALA A 17 10.61 -2.29 -5.05
CA ALA A 17 10.50 -1.97 -6.46
C ALA A 17 10.40 -3.23 -7.33
N GLN A 18 11.17 -4.27 -7.00
CA GLN A 18 11.15 -5.55 -7.71
C GLN A 18 9.78 -6.24 -7.58
N GLU A 19 9.29 -6.40 -6.34
CA GLU A 19 8.02 -7.08 -6.09
C GLU A 19 6.85 -6.33 -6.75
N ALA A 20 6.86 -4.99 -6.71
CA ALA A 20 5.83 -4.21 -7.38
C ALA A 20 5.83 -4.46 -8.89
N ALA A 21 7.02 -4.45 -9.51
CA ALA A 21 7.16 -4.73 -10.94
C ALA A 21 6.66 -6.14 -11.32
N GLU A 22 6.97 -7.15 -10.50
CA GLU A 22 6.48 -8.54 -10.69
C GLU A 22 4.95 -8.63 -10.63
N LEU A 23 4.30 -7.77 -9.83
CA LEU A 23 2.84 -7.70 -9.70
C LEU A 23 2.16 -6.79 -10.73
N GLY A 24 2.91 -6.15 -11.63
CA GLY A 24 2.40 -5.18 -12.59
C GLY A 24 2.01 -3.83 -11.97
N ALA A 25 2.68 -3.44 -10.89
CA ALA A 25 2.51 -2.18 -10.17
C ALA A 25 3.82 -1.39 -10.15
N THR A 26 3.77 -0.17 -9.63
CA THR A 26 4.96 0.58 -9.23
C THR A 26 4.92 0.81 -7.73
N ALA A 27 6.06 0.70 -7.06
CA ALA A 27 6.17 1.08 -5.65
C ALA A 27 7.59 1.52 -5.32
N ARG A 28 7.72 2.39 -4.32
CA ARG A 28 8.99 2.77 -3.72
C ARG A 28 8.82 2.99 -2.23
N GLN A 29 9.90 2.71 -1.48
CA GLN A 29 9.96 3.07 -0.07
C GLN A 29 10.15 4.59 0.05
N GLU A 30 9.18 5.26 0.66
CA GLU A 30 9.20 6.70 0.91
C GLU A 30 9.93 7.02 2.22
N ILE A 31 9.55 6.31 3.30
CA ILE A 31 10.15 6.47 4.62
C ILE A 31 10.63 5.08 5.08
N PRO A 32 11.95 4.87 5.28
CA PRO A 32 12.51 3.57 5.65
C PRO A 32 12.42 3.24 7.15
N ALA A 33 11.99 4.21 7.96
CA ALA A 33 12.06 4.17 9.42
C ALA A 33 10.67 4.33 10.04
N PHE A 34 10.50 5.12 11.09
CA PHE A 34 9.23 5.29 11.80
C PHE A 34 8.60 6.67 11.50
N PRO A 35 7.37 6.75 10.95
CA PRO A 35 6.55 5.65 10.42
C PRO A 35 7.17 5.05 9.14
N TRP A 36 6.95 3.76 8.91
CA TRP A 36 7.46 3.09 7.71
C TRP A 36 6.46 3.25 6.59
N VAL A 37 6.90 3.75 5.44
CA VAL A 37 6.00 4.16 4.35
C VAL A 37 6.48 3.65 3.01
N ILE A 38 5.55 3.01 2.28
CA ILE A 38 5.68 2.66 0.87
C ILE A 38 4.61 3.44 0.11
N VAL A 39 4.97 4.04 -1.01
CA VAL A 39 4.02 4.67 -1.95
C VAL A 39 4.09 3.96 -3.29
N GLY A 40 2.99 3.95 -4.03
CA GLY A 40 2.95 3.26 -5.32
C GLY A 40 1.69 3.55 -6.13
N GLU A 41 1.60 2.89 -7.27
CA GLU A 41 0.44 2.91 -8.14
C GLU A 41 0.18 1.49 -8.66
N VAL A 42 -1.09 1.08 -8.65
CA VAL A 42 -1.54 -0.17 -9.25
C VAL A 42 -2.85 0.06 -10.00
N ASP A 43 -2.94 -0.44 -11.23
CA ASP A 43 -4.13 -0.38 -12.08
C ASP A 43 -4.73 1.04 -12.18
N GLY A 44 -3.88 2.08 -12.29
CA GLY A 44 -4.27 3.49 -12.39
C GLY A 44 -4.73 4.13 -11.07
N ARG A 45 -4.50 3.46 -9.93
CA ARG A 45 -4.81 3.97 -8.59
C ARG A 45 -3.53 4.11 -7.76
N ALA A 46 -3.23 5.34 -7.36
CA ALA A 46 -2.15 5.63 -6.43
C ALA A 46 -2.53 5.17 -5.01
N PHE A 47 -1.55 4.69 -4.27
CA PHE A 47 -1.72 4.20 -2.90
C PHE A 47 -0.50 4.50 -2.03
N TYR A 48 -0.69 4.41 -0.72
CA TYR A 48 0.40 4.22 0.23
C TYR A 48 0.08 3.12 1.23
N VAL A 49 1.14 2.51 1.77
CA VAL A 49 1.13 1.72 2.99
C VAL A 49 1.85 2.54 4.05
N ARG A 50 1.23 2.69 5.22
CA ARG A 50 1.87 3.29 6.39
C ARG A 50 1.81 2.30 7.52
N GLU A 51 2.96 1.87 8.03
CA GLU A 51 3.07 1.17 9.30
C GLU A 51 3.54 2.17 10.37
N ARG A 52 2.83 2.18 11.50
CA ARG A 52 3.19 2.96 12.68
C ARG A 52 2.74 2.20 13.91
N SER A 53 3.71 1.87 14.78
CA SER A 53 3.45 1.26 16.08
C SER A 53 2.68 -0.06 15.94
N GLU A 54 3.19 -0.94 15.08
CA GLU A 54 2.69 -2.30 14.83
C GLU A 54 1.36 -2.35 14.07
N ILE A 55 0.79 -1.21 13.70
CA ILE A 55 -0.46 -1.12 12.93
C ILE A 55 -0.11 -0.59 11.55
N TYR A 56 -0.71 -1.19 10.51
CA TYR A 56 -0.63 -0.64 9.17
C TYR A 56 -1.99 -0.24 8.62
N GLU A 57 -1.95 0.70 7.69
CA GLU A 57 -3.07 1.10 6.85
C GLU A 57 -2.61 1.09 5.38
N VAL A 58 -3.48 0.62 4.50
CA VAL A 58 -3.38 0.78 3.05
C VAL A 58 -4.42 1.80 2.63
N VAL A 59 -3.96 2.89 2.04
CA VAL A 59 -4.80 4.01 1.65
C VAL A 59 -4.62 4.28 0.17
N VAL A 60 -5.73 4.46 -0.54
CA VAL A 60 -5.73 4.82 -1.96
C VAL A 60 -6.09 6.28 -2.15
N ALA A 61 -5.66 6.84 -3.27
CA ALA A 61 -6.02 8.19 -3.66
C ALA A 61 -7.55 8.32 -3.85
N PRO A 62 -8.14 9.50 -3.61
CA PRO A 62 -9.58 9.73 -3.80
C PRO A 62 -9.97 9.60 -5.27
N ASP A 63 -11.26 9.37 -5.54
CA ASP A 63 -11.79 9.23 -6.90
C ASP A 63 -11.62 10.50 -7.75
N ALA A 64 -11.59 11.68 -7.13
CA ALA A 64 -11.36 12.96 -7.80
C ALA A 64 -9.91 13.11 -8.32
N ALA A 65 -8.96 12.36 -7.77
CA ALA A 65 -7.54 12.42 -8.13
C ALA A 65 -6.90 11.03 -8.01
N PRO A 66 -7.31 10.04 -8.82
CA PRO A 66 -6.99 8.63 -8.62
C PRO A 66 -5.49 8.30 -8.77
N THR A 67 -4.74 9.12 -9.50
CA THR A 67 -3.28 8.98 -9.68
C THR A 67 -2.46 9.97 -8.82
N GLY A 68 -3.13 10.84 -8.06
CA GLY A 68 -2.45 11.77 -7.16
C GLY A 68 -1.88 11.01 -5.96
N ASN A 69 -0.60 11.19 -5.65
CA ASN A 69 0.01 10.55 -4.49
C ASN A 69 -0.75 10.94 -3.21
N PRO A 70 -1.40 9.98 -2.51
CA PRO A 70 -2.14 10.28 -1.29
C PRO A 70 -1.24 10.53 -0.07
N TRP A 71 0.09 10.49 -0.24
CA TRP A 71 1.09 10.77 0.79
C TRP A 71 1.97 11.98 0.45
N PRO A 72 2.39 12.82 1.43
CA PRO A 72 1.91 12.89 2.80
C PRO A 72 0.65 13.76 2.83
N ALA A 73 -0.51 13.16 3.06
CA ALA A 73 -1.73 13.94 3.16
C ALA A 73 -1.85 14.59 4.54
N GLU A 74 -1.44 15.86 4.66
CA GLU A 74 -2.01 16.72 5.70
C GLU A 74 -3.46 17.11 5.36
N THR A 75 -3.85 17.04 4.08
CA THR A 75 -5.15 17.53 3.57
C THR A 75 -5.82 16.67 2.49
N ALA A 76 -5.17 15.63 1.96
CA ALA A 76 -5.78 14.78 0.94
C ALA A 76 -6.60 13.65 1.60
N GLU A 77 -7.92 13.65 1.35
CA GLU A 77 -8.84 12.60 1.80
C GLU A 77 -8.55 11.28 1.06
N GLY A 78 -7.57 10.53 1.56
CA GLY A 78 -7.33 9.16 1.12
C GLY A 78 -8.44 8.23 1.60
N ILE A 79 -8.68 7.14 0.87
CA ILE A 79 -9.65 6.11 1.24
C ILE A 79 -8.88 4.93 1.82
N THR A 80 -9.06 4.63 3.11
CA THR A 80 -8.49 3.42 3.72
C THR A 80 -9.20 2.19 3.17
N VAL A 81 -8.46 1.31 2.50
CA VAL A 81 -8.98 0.09 1.87
C VAL A 81 -8.61 -1.19 2.62
N ALA A 82 -7.59 -1.12 3.47
CA ALA A 82 -7.22 -2.18 4.39
C ALA A 82 -6.49 -1.60 5.60
N ALA A 83 -6.59 -2.30 6.73
CA ALA A 83 -5.79 -2.06 7.92
C ALA A 83 -5.53 -3.40 8.61
N GLY A 84 -4.42 -3.49 9.35
CA GLY A 84 -4.03 -4.69 10.05
C GLY A 84 -2.83 -4.46 10.96
N VAL A 85 -2.14 -5.54 11.29
CA VAL A 85 -0.95 -5.51 12.15
C VAL A 85 0.31 -5.82 11.36
N SER A 86 1.43 -5.25 11.77
CA SER A 86 2.73 -5.37 11.07
C SER A 86 3.21 -6.82 10.93
N ASP A 87 2.67 -7.75 11.72
CA ASP A 87 2.89 -9.19 11.57
C ASP A 87 2.42 -9.75 10.23
N ASP A 88 1.45 -9.11 9.57
CA ASP A 88 1.00 -9.49 8.23
C ASP A 88 2.11 -9.37 7.17
N PHE A 89 3.13 -8.54 7.45
CA PHE A 89 4.29 -8.32 6.60
C PHE A 89 5.46 -9.26 6.89
N ARG A 90 5.33 -10.17 7.86
CA ARG A 90 6.42 -11.08 8.23
C ARG A 90 6.56 -12.27 7.28
N GLU A 91 7.80 -12.64 7.02
CA GLU A 91 8.17 -13.90 6.38
C GLU A 91 9.20 -14.61 7.26
N GLY A 92 8.76 -15.66 7.95
CA GLY A 92 9.55 -16.26 9.04
C GLY A 92 9.76 -15.24 10.16
N ASP A 93 11.03 -15.03 10.53
CA ASP A 93 11.40 -14.17 11.66
C ASP A 93 11.69 -12.70 11.29
N ARG A 94 11.59 -12.34 10.01
CA ARG A 94 11.92 -11.00 9.50
C ARG A 94 10.70 -10.26 8.94
N GLN A 95 10.74 -8.94 9.03
CA GLN A 95 9.85 -8.08 8.24
C GLN A 95 10.21 -8.20 6.76
N SER A 96 9.20 -8.35 5.90
CA SER A 96 9.37 -8.46 4.45
C SER A 96 8.74 -7.25 3.73
N PRO A 97 9.57 -6.35 3.18
CA PRO A 97 9.09 -5.29 2.31
C PRO A 97 8.30 -5.80 1.10
N ALA A 98 8.70 -6.93 0.50
CA ALA A 98 7.93 -7.57 -0.58
C ALA A 98 6.51 -7.96 -0.11
N ARG A 99 6.39 -8.55 1.08
CA ARG A 99 5.08 -8.97 1.59
C ARG A 99 4.14 -7.78 1.84
N ALA A 100 4.66 -6.64 2.30
CA ALA A 100 3.87 -5.41 2.40
C ALA A 100 3.36 -4.95 1.03
N VAL A 101 4.18 -5.01 -0.03
CA VAL A 101 3.76 -4.69 -1.40
C VAL A 101 2.66 -5.65 -1.88
N ARG A 102 2.80 -6.96 -1.64
CA ARG A 102 1.77 -7.96 -1.98
C ARG A 102 0.44 -7.66 -1.30
N VAL A 103 0.47 -7.38 0.01
CA VAL A 103 -0.73 -7.02 0.79
C VAL A 103 -1.38 -5.77 0.22
N ALA A 104 -0.59 -4.72 -0.04
CA ALA A 104 -1.10 -3.47 -0.59
C ALA A 104 -1.76 -3.66 -1.95
N VAL A 105 -1.05 -4.28 -2.91
CA VAL A 105 -1.55 -4.53 -4.26
C VAL A 105 -2.82 -5.40 -4.22
N ALA A 106 -2.85 -6.44 -3.39
CA ALA A 106 -4.02 -7.30 -3.24
C ALA A 106 -5.23 -6.55 -2.65
N ALA A 107 -5.01 -5.69 -1.65
CA ALA A 107 -6.04 -4.86 -1.04
C ALA A 107 -6.62 -3.87 -2.06
N VAL A 108 -5.77 -3.12 -2.78
CA VAL A 108 -6.21 -2.15 -3.80
C VAL A 108 -6.96 -2.85 -4.92
N ARG A 109 -6.46 -3.96 -5.47
CA ARG A 109 -7.16 -4.72 -6.52
C ARG A 109 -8.49 -5.28 -6.06
N THR A 110 -8.56 -5.74 -4.82
CA THR A 110 -9.82 -6.24 -4.25
C THR A 110 -10.83 -5.13 -4.11
N TRP A 111 -10.41 -3.96 -3.62
CA TRP A 111 -11.25 -2.78 -3.53
C TRP A 111 -11.74 -2.29 -4.91
N LEU A 112 -10.85 -2.19 -5.91
CA LEU A 112 -11.20 -1.82 -7.27
C LEU A 112 -12.21 -2.81 -7.88
N ARG A 113 -12.01 -4.11 -7.69
CA ARG A 113 -12.96 -5.14 -8.16
C ARG A 113 -14.31 -5.03 -7.48
N GLN A 114 -14.35 -4.83 -6.17
CA GLN A 114 -15.61 -4.65 -5.43
C GLN A 114 -16.41 -3.46 -5.96
N ARG A 115 -15.73 -2.37 -6.35
CA ARG A 115 -16.38 -1.19 -6.92
C ARG A 115 -16.83 -1.37 -8.37
N ALA A 116 -16.12 -2.17 -9.17
CA ALA A 116 -16.56 -2.52 -10.52
C ALA A 116 -17.75 -3.48 -10.51
N CYS A 117 -17.86 -4.31 -9.46
CA CYS A 117 -19.01 -5.16 -9.20
C CYS A 117 -20.18 -4.38 -8.60
N GLU A 118 -20.62 -3.29 -9.24
CA GLU A 118 -21.96 -2.75 -9.06
C GLU A 118 -22.96 -3.79 -9.57
N HIS A 119 -23.24 -4.80 -8.75
CA HIS A 119 -24.47 -5.56 -8.92
C HIS A 119 -25.61 -4.57 -8.74
N ASP A 120 -26.20 -4.17 -9.87
CA ASP A 120 -27.58 -3.76 -10.07
C ASP A 120 -28.35 -3.76 -8.74
N GLN A 121 -28.28 -2.63 -8.03
CA GLN A 121 -29.15 -2.36 -6.89
C GLN A 121 -30.55 -2.27 -7.49
N ARG A 122 -31.14 -3.44 -7.73
CA ARG A 122 -32.52 -3.59 -8.17
C ARG A 122 -33.31 -2.71 -7.20
N PRO A 123 -33.98 -1.64 -7.67
CA PRO A 123 -34.77 -0.82 -6.79
C PRO A 123 -35.75 -1.79 -6.11
N ASP A 124 -35.68 -1.84 -4.78
CA ASP A 124 -36.60 -2.65 -3.99
C ASP A 124 -37.98 -2.05 -4.25
N GLY A 125 -38.71 -2.67 -5.18
CA GLY A 125 -40.06 -2.30 -5.52
C GLY A 125 -40.96 -2.71 -4.38
N ARG A 126 -41.07 -1.85 -3.36
CA ARG A 126 -42.14 -1.87 -2.37
C ARG A 126 -42.56 -0.46 -1.98
#